data_AF-A0AA92M845-F1
#
_entry.id   AF-A0AA92M845-F1
#
_cell.length_a   1.000
_cell.length_b   1.000
_cell.length_c   1.000
_cell.angle_alpha   90.00
_cell.angle_beta   90.00
_cell.angle_gamma   90.00
#
_symmetry.space_group_name_H-M   'P 1'
#
loop_
_entity.id
_entity.type
_entity.pdbx_description
1 polymer ?
#
loop_
_entity_poly.entity_id
_entity_poly.type
_entity_poly.pdbx_seq_one_letter_code
_entity_poly.pdbx_strand_id
1 'polypeptide(L)'
;MHSFWQAFTSLGDSGFLLPVGLLMALWLFLGKGSRTAALHWVLMFGACGLIVMLSKLAFMGWGIGSAKFNFTGFSGHTALSTSVWPVLLWMAVPHMTQRRRLIAAALGWCLAISIGISRLALEVHSNSEVIAGAALGTIVSAGFLWCHSRLVSLPRGRQWPLIAMVLLIALLLQGRPAPTQDALEVIAAKLANRERPYTRHDMLANSPASPG
;
A
#
# COMPACT_ATOMS: atom_id res chain seq x y z
N MET A 1 18.58 17.26 7.93
CA MET A 1 17.60 17.11 6.83
C MET A 1 17.24 15.66 6.49
N HIS A 2 17.82 14.63 7.16
CA HIS A 2 17.43 13.23 6.95
C HIS A 2 16.10 12.81 7.62
N SER A 3 15.68 13.47 8.70
CA SER A 3 14.48 13.09 9.45
C SER A 3 13.17 13.26 8.67
N PHE A 4 13.04 14.33 7.89
CA PHE A 4 11.82 14.60 7.11
C PHE A 4 11.59 13.56 6.01
N TRP A 5 12.64 13.24 5.24
CA TRP A 5 12.55 12.24 4.16
C TRP A 5 12.32 10.82 4.69
N GLN A 6 12.92 10.47 5.83
CA GLN A 6 12.67 9.20 6.51
C GLN A 6 11.23 9.12 7.03
N ALA A 7 10.73 10.18 7.67
CA ALA A 7 9.34 10.25 8.13
C ALA A 7 8.35 10.22 6.96
N PHE A 8 8.65 10.88 5.85
CA PHE A 8 7.79 10.90 4.67
C PHE A 8 7.71 9.52 4.00
N THR A 9 8.83 8.80 3.95
CA THR A 9 8.89 7.46 3.37
C THR A 9 8.26 6.41 4.28
N SER A 10 8.35 6.57 5.61
CA SER A 10 7.73 5.65 6.57
C SER A 10 6.20 5.67 6.52
N LEU A 11 5.59 6.76 6.06
CA LEU A 11 4.14 6.83 5.77
C LEU A 11 3.70 5.86 4.67
N GLY A 12 4.63 5.44 3.82
CA GLY A 12 4.38 4.43 2.79
C GLY A 12 4.72 3.02 3.21
N ASP A 13 5.26 2.82 4.42
CA ASP A 13 5.78 1.54 4.84
C ASP A 13 4.68 0.53 5.16
N SER A 14 4.87 -0.72 4.75
CA SER A 14 3.91 -1.79 5.03
C SER A 14 3.75 -2.02 6.53
N GLY A 15 4.81 -1.79 7.33
CA GLY A 15 4.75 -1.85 8.79
C GLY A 15 3.75 -0.86 9.38
N PHE A 16 3.58 0.31 8.77
CA PHE A 16 2.61 1.33 9.19
C PHE A 16 1.23 1.12 8.54
N LEU A 17 1.18 0.87 7.22
CA LEU A 17 -0.06 0.83 6.46
C LEU A 17 -0.92 -0.41 6.73
N LEU A 18 -0.32 -1.55 7.07
CA LEU A 18 -1.07 -2.77 7.41
C LEU A 18 -1.86 -2.61 8.72
N PRO A 19 -1.26 -2.17 9.85
CA PRO A 19 -2.01 -1.83 11.06
C PRO A 19 -3.09 -0.76 10.83
N VAL A 20 -2.81 0.26 10.03
CA VAL A 20 -3.80 1.30 9.69
C VAL A 20 -4.96 0.71 8.88
N GLY A 21 -4.69 -0.16 7.90
CA GLY A 21 -5.72 -0.86 7.13
C GLY A 21 -6.62 -1.75 8.01
N LEU A 22 -6.04 -2.44 9.00
CA LEU A 22 -6.78 -3.22 9.99
C LEU A 22 -7.61 -2.33 10.93
N LEU A 23 -7.04 -1.23 11.39
CA LEU A 23 -7.75 -0.23 12.19
C LEU A 23 -8.97 0.32 11.42
N MET A 24 -8.81 0.62 10.13
CA MET A 24 -9.93 1.05 9.28
C MET A 24 -11.01 -0.02 9.18
N ALA A 25 -10.64 -1.29 8.98
CA ALA A 25 -11.57 -2.41 8.95
C ALA A 25 -12.37 -2.51 10.26
N LEU A 26 -11.67 -2.46 11.41
CA LEU A 26 -12.28 -2.49 12.73
C LEU A 26 -13.19 -1.28 12.97
N TRP A 27 -12.74 -0.10 12.53
CA TRP A 27 -13.49 1.15 12.65
C TRP A 27 -14.82 1.10 11.89
N LEU A 28 -14.79 0.56 10.67
CA LEU A 28 -15.98 0.31 9.84
C LEU A 28 -16.86 -0.77 10.46
N PHE A 29 -16.28 -1.82 11.04
CA PHE A 29 -17.04 -2.92 11.65
C PHE A 29 -17.80 -2.47 12.90
N LEU A 30 -17.18 -1.63 13.74
CA LEU A 30 -17.79 -1.02 14.93
C LEU A 30 -18.81 0.08 14.60
N GLY A 31 -18.92 0.49 13.33
CA GLY A 31 -19.95 1.42 12.85
C GLY A 31 -21.31 0.75 12.70
N LYS A 32 -22.34 1.38 13.28
CA LYS A 32 -23.73 0.96 13.08
C LYS A 32 -24.06 1.09 11.59
N GLY A 33 -24.41 -0.02 10.94
CA GLY A 33 -24.78 -0.07 9.52
C GLY A 33 -23.62 -0.15 8.52
N SER A 34 -22.36 -0.20 8.96
CA SER A 34 -21.18 -0.23 8.07
C SER A 34 -20.43 -1.56 8.02
N ARG A 35 -21.02 -2.66 8.52
CA ARG A 35 -20.42 -4.00 8.49
C ARG A 35 -20.13 -4.50 7.07
N THR A 36 -21.04 -4.25 6.12
CA THR A 36 -20.83 -4.56 4.71
C THR A 36 -19.64 -3.80 4.12
N ALA A 37 -19.46 -2.53 4.51
CA ALA A 37 -18.29 -1.76 4.12
C ALA A 37 -17.01 -2.33 4.72
N ALA A 38 -17.04 -2.78 5.98
CA ALA A 38 -15.88 -3.44 6.60
C ALA A 38 -15.49 -4.72 5.84
N LEU A 39 -16.46 -5.56 5.47
CA LEU A 39 -16.21 -6.77 4.68
C LEU A 39 -15.63 -6.45 3.30
N HIS A 40 -16.23 -5.52 2.56
CA HIS A 40 -15.69 -5.11 1.26
C HIS A 40 -14.29 -4.52 1.38
N TRP A 41 -14.02 -3.72 2.41
CA TRP A 41 -12.68 -3.20 2.67
C TRP A 41 -11.68 -4.33 2.89
N VAL A 42 -11.98 -5.29 3.77
CA VAL A 42 -11.10 -6.44 4.03
C VAL A 42 -10.88 -7.27 2.77
N LEU A 43 -11.92 -7.52 1.97
CA LEU A 43 -11.80 -8.26 0.72
C LEU A 43 -10.95 -7.52 -0.31
N MET A 44 -11.22 -6.24 -0.56
CA MET A 44 -10.51 -5.46 -1.58
C MET A 44 -9.06 -5.18 -1.15
N PHE A 45 -8.84 -4.76 0.09
CA PHE A 45 -7.50 -4.49 0.64
C PHE A 45 -6.69 -5.78 0.81
N GLY A 46 -7.32 -6.86 1.29
CA GLY A 46 -6.71 -8.18 1.40
C GLY A 46 -6.31 -8.74 0.04
N ALA A 47 -7.19 -8.63 -0.97
CA ALA A 47 -6.86 -9.03 -2.34
C ALA A 47 -5.71 -8.20 -2.92
N CYS A 48 -5.67 -6.89 -2.66
CA CYS A 48 -4.54 -6.04 -3.06
C CYS A 48 -3.22 -6.52 -2.45
N GLY A 49 -3.21 -6.77 -1.13
CA GLY A 49 -2.03 -7.30 -0.44
C GLY A 49 -1.60 -8.66 -0.97
N LEU A 50 -2.56 -9.55 -1.25
CA LEU A 50 -2.31 -10.87 -1.82
C LEU A 50 -1.73 -10.78 -3.23
N ILE A 51 -2.27 -9.94 -4.11
CA ILE A 51 -1.74 -9.72 -5.47
C ILE A 51 -0.29 -9.20 -5.41
N VAL A 52 -0.02 -8.22 -4.53
CA VAL A 52 1.34 -7.71 -4.32
C VAL A 52 2.27 -8.83 -3.86
N MET A 53 1.88 -9.60 -2.84
CA MET A 53 2.67 -10.71 -2.30
C MET A 53 2.93 -11.79 -3.34
N LEU A 54 1.89 -12.26 -4.03
CA LEU A 54 1.98 -13.28 -5.07
C LEU A 54 2.85 -12.82 -6.24
N SER A 55 2.76 -11.54 -6.64
CA SER A 55 3.61 -11.02 -7.72
C SER A 55 5.08 -11.05 -7.37
N LYS A 56 5.44 -10.72 -6.12
CA LYS A 56 6.82 -10.80 -5.64
C LYS A 56 7.29 -12.24 -5.51
N LEU A 57 6.43 -13.14 -5.01
CA LEU A 57 6.75 -14.57 -4.93
C LEU A 57 6.92 -15.21 -6.30
N ALA A 58 6.08 -14.86 -7.27
CA ALA A 58 6.19 -15.34 -8.65
C ALA A 58 7.52 -14.90 -9.28
N PHE A 59 7.94 -13.66 -9.02
CA PHE A 59 9.24 -13.17 -9.48
C PHE A 59 10.42 -13.82 -8.75
N MET A 60 10.43 -13.82 -7.41
CA MET A 60 11.53 -14.37 -6.62
C MET A 60 11.68 -15.89 -6.77
N GLY A 61 10.58 -16.61 -6.96
CA GLY A 61 10.57 -18.07 -7.09
C GLY A 61 10.78 -18.57 -8.52
N TRP A 62 10.10 -17.95 -9.51
CA TRP A 62 10.07 -18.44 -10.89
C TRP A 62 10.66 -17.45 -11.92
N GLY A 63 11.15 -16.29 -11.49
CA GLY A 63 11.68 -15.28 -12.41
C GLY A 63 10.61 -14.66 -13.32
N ILE A 64 9.32 -14.81 -12.98
CA ILE A 64 8.20 -14.26 -13.76
C ILE A 64 8.19 -12.75 -13.58
N GLY A 65 8.92 -12.07 -14.46
CA GLY A 65 9.03 -10.63 -14.56
C GLY A 65 9.27 -10.23 -16.02
N SER A 66 9.27 -8.92 -16.30
CA SER A 66 9.54 -8.43 -17.65
C SER A 66 10.78 -7.58 -17.67
N ALA A 67 11.85 -8.07 -18.30
CA ALA A 67 13.12 -7.35 -18.36
C ALA A 67 13.04 -6.11 -19.26
N LYS A 68 12.22 -6.19 -20.31
CA LYS A 68 11.89 -5.07 -21.18
C LYS A 68 11.28 -3.88 -20.43
N PHE A 69 10.46 -4.15 -19.42
CA PHE A 69 9.84 -3.11 -18.57
C PHE A 69 10.50 -2.98 -17.20
N ASN A 70 11.59 -3.70 -16.96
CA ASN A 70 12.28 -3.79 -15.68
C ASN A 70 11.31 -4.05 -14.51
N PHE A 71 10.33 -4.94 -14.73
CA PHE A 71 9.24 -5.24 -13.80
C PHE A 71 9.51 -6.52 -13.03
N THR A 72 9.67 -6.41 -11.71
CA THR A 72 9.90 -7.54 -10.81
C THR A 72 8.71 -7.81 -9.88
N GLY A 73 7.64 -7.01 -9.97
CA GLY A 73 6.42 -7.18 -9.19
C GLY A 73 5.75 -5.85 -8.84
N PHE A 74 4.57 -5.91 -8.24
CA PHE A 74 3.87 -4.68 -7.82
C PHE A 74 4.59 -4.03 -6.63
N SER A 75 4.76 -2.70 -6.66
CA SER A 75 5.29 -1.96 -5.52
C SER A 75 4.31 -1.97 -4.36
N GLY A 76 4.60 -2.76 -3.32
CA GLY A 76 3.75 -2.87 -2.13
C GLY A 76 3.55 -1.56 -1.40
N HIS A 77 4.60 -0.77 -1.20
CA HIS A 77 4.51 0.56 -0.60
C HIS A 77 3.55 1.48 -1.36
N THR A 78 3.65 1.48 -2.69
CA THR A 78 2.80 2.32 -3.54
C THR A 78 1.35 1.81 -3.56
N ALA A 79 1.14 0.51 -3.70
CA ALA A 79 -0.18 -0.11 -3.72
C ALA A 79 -0.93 0.06 -2.39
N LEU A 80 -0.26 -0.18 -1.27
CA LEU A 80 -0.85 0.01 0.06
C LEU A 80 -1.14 1.50 0.30
N SER A 81 -0.22 2.40 -0.06
CA SER A 81 -0.41 3.86 0.15
C SER A 81 -1.61 4.39 -0.63
N THR A 82 -1.70 4.03 -1.92
CA THR A 82 -2.78 4.47 -2.82
C THR A 82 -4.12 3.80 -2.48
N SER A 83 -4.13 2.70 -1.72
CA SER A 83 -5.35 2.11 -1.17
C SER A 83 -5.80 2.82 0.12
N VAL A 84 -4.88 3.07 1.04
CA VAL A 84 -5.17 3.48 2.43
C VAL A 84 -5.40 4.99 2.54
N TRP A 85 -4.47 5.83 2.08
CA TRP A 85 -4.51 7.28 2.31
C TRP A 85 -5.77 7.97 1.77
N PRO A 86 -6.26 7.69 0.55
CA PRO A 86 -7.48 8.31 0.03
C PRO A 86 -8.71 8.00 0.90
N VAL A 87 -8.85 6.73 1.30
CA VAL A 87 -10.00 6.28 2.09
C VAL A 87 -9.89 6.78 3.53
N LEU A 88 -8.70 6.78 4.10
CA LEU A 88 -8.45 7.28 5.46
C LEU A 88 -8.77 8.77 5.58
N LEU A 89 -8.28 9.60 4.66
CA LEU A 89 -8.59 11.04 4.65
C LEU A 89 -10.07 11.30 4.38
N TRP A 90 -10.70 10.49 3.53
CA TRP A 90 -12.15 10.54 3.31
C TRP A 90 -12.97 10.19 4.57
N MET A 91 -12.49 9.26 5.40
CA MET A 91 -13.09 8.91 6.69
C MET A 91 -12.82 9.99 7.76
N ALA A 92 -11.69 10.69 7.69
CA ALA A 92 -11.34 11.74 8.64
C ALA A 92 -12.23 13.00 8.52
N VAL A 93 -12.88 13.21 7.36
CA VAL A 93 -13.76 14.36 7.13
C VAL A 93 -15.20 14.05 7.60
N PRO A 94 -15.77 14.84 8.53
CA PRO A 94 -17.13 14.65 9.01
C PRO A 94 -18.19 15.02 7.95
N HIS A 95 -19.44 14.62 8.23
CA HIS A 95 -20.64 14.63 7.37
C HIS A 95 -21.10 15.98 6.76
N MET A 96 -20.29 17.04 6.71
CA MET A 96 -20.77 18.37 6.31
C MET A 96 -21.00 18.52 4.81
N THR A 97 -20.11 18.00 3.95
CA THR A 97 -20.33 18.03 2.49
C THR A 97 -19.57 16.90 1.79
N GLN A 98 -20.25 16.19 0.88
CA GLN A 98 -19.64 15.14 0.06
C GLN A 98 -18.43 15.67 -0.74
N ARG A 99 -18.49 16.93 -1.19
CA ARG A 99 -17.41 17.60 -1.90
C ARG A 99 -16.12 17.67 -1.08
N ARG A 100 -16.20 18.02 0.22
CA ARG A 100 -15.01 18.06 1.10
C ARG A 100 -14.40 16.68 1.30
N ARG A 101 -15.23 15.63 1.39
CA ARG A 101 -14.75 14.25 1.51
C ARG A 101 -14.03 13.80 0.25
N LEU A 102 -14.57 14.13 -0.93
CA LEU A 102 -13.91 13.86 -2.21
C LEU A 102 -12.60 14.63 -2.37
N ILE A 103 -12.55 15.89 -1.94
CA ILE A 103 -11.30 16.67 -1.90
C ILE A 103 -10.28 15.98 -0.98
N ALA A 104 -10.68 15.50 0.20
CA ALA A 104 -9.80 14.78 1.10
C ALA A 104 -9.29 13.45 0.50
N ALA A 105 -10.14 12.71 -0.22
CA ALA A 105 -9.72 11.53 -0.96
C ALA A 105 -8.68 11.88 -2.05
N ALA A 106 -8.91 12.96 -2.81
CA ALA A 106 -7.98 13.44 -3.82
C ALA A 106 -6.63 13.84 -3.22
N LEU A 107 -6.63 14.55 -2.08
CA LEU A 107 -5.41 14.86 -1.33
C LEU A 107 -4.68 13.59 -0.88
N GLY A 108 -5.43 12.54 -0.52
CA GLY A 108 -4.87 11.24 -0.15
C GLY A 108 -4.19 10.54 -1.32
N TRP A 109 -4.75 10.62 -2.53
CA TRP A 109 -4.07 10.15 -3.74
C TRP A 109 -2.82 10.96 -4.03
N CYS A 110 -2.88 12.30 -3.94
CA CYS A 110 -1.69 13.14 -4.13
C CYS A 110 -0.56 12.78 -3.16
N LEU A 111 -0.90 12.53 -1.88
CA LEU A 111 0.05 12.08 -0.87
C LEU A 111 0.63 10.71 -1.24
N ALA A 112 -0.23 9.74 -1.56
CA ALA A 112 0.21 8.39 -1.92
C ALA A 112 1.10 8.33 -3.17
N ILE A 113 0.78 9.14 -4.18
CA ILE A 113 1.61 9.29 -5.39
C ILE A 113 2.96 9.91 -5.04
N SER A 114 2.97 10.93 -4.17
CA SER A 114 4.22 11.55 -3.70
C SER A 114 5.11 10.56 -2.96
N ILE A 115 4.53 9.66 -2.16
CA ILE A 115 5.24 8.55 -1.53
C ILE A 115 5.77 7.57 -2.61
N GLY A 116 4.96 7.23 -3.62
CA GLY A 116 5.41 6.40 -4.75
C GLY A 116 6.61 7.01 -5.49
N ILE A 117 6.59 8.32 -5.72
CA ILE A 117 7.69 9.06 -6.34
C ILE A 117 8.94 9.07 -5.45
N SER A 118 8.79 9.21 -4.12
CA SER A 118 9.94 9.14 -3.22
C SER A 118 10.64 7.77 -3.27
N ARG A 119 9.90 6.69 -3.56
CA ARG A 119 10.47 5.34 -3.72
C ARG A 119 11.22 5.16 -5.04
N LEU A 120 10.87 5.91 -6.10
CA LEU A 120 11.69 5.99 -7.32
C LEU A 120 13.00 6.72 -7.05
N ALA A 121 12.97 7.79 -6.25
CA ALA A 121 14.16 8.54 -5.86
C ALA A 121 15.13 7.76 -4.95
N LEU A 122 14.67 6.68 -4.31
CA LEU A 122 15.51 5.76 -3.55
C LEU A 122 16.08 4.61 -4.41
N GLU A 123 15.83 4.59 -5.72
CA GLU A 123 16.29 3.60 -6.72
C GLU A 123 15.94 2.12 -6.46
N VAL A 124 15.15 1.83 -5.42
CA VAL A 124 14.81 0.44 -5.04
C VAL A 124 13.77 -0.18 -5.99
N HIS A 125 13.00 0.63 -6.72
CA HIS A 125 11.89 0.19 -7.56
C HIS A 125 11.94 0.77 -8.97
N SER A 126 11.41 0.03 -9.93
CA SER A 126 11.24 0.50 -11.32
C SER A 126 9.99 1.37 -11.48
N ASN A 127 9.98 2.24 -12.50
CA ASN A 127 8.81 3.02 -12.90
C ASN A 127 7.57 2.14 -13.13
N SER A 128 7.73 0.96 -13.75
CA SER A 128 6.62 0.06 -14.05
C SER A 128 6.02 -0.56 -12.78
N GLU A 129 6.82 -0.80 -11.75
CA GLU A 129 6.39 -1.37 -10.47
C GLU A 129 5.59 -0.36 -9.65
N VAL A 130 6.04 0.90 -9.65
CA VAL A 130 5.36 2.00 -8.98
C VAL A 130 4.05 2.33 -9.68
N ILE A 131 4.04 2.43 -11.01
CA ILE A 131 2.81 2.68 -11.78
C ILE A 131 1.80 1.55 -11.59
N ALA A 132 2.23 0.30 -11.70
CA ALA A 132 1.35 -0.85 -11.52
C ALA A 132 0.81 -0.92 -10.08
N GLY A 133 1.65 -0.65 -9.08
CA GLY A 133 1.24 -0.57 -7.69
C GLY A 133 0.22 0.56 -7.45
N ALA A 134 0.48 1.74 -7.99
CA ALA A 134 -0.42 2.89 -7.89
C ALA A 134 -1.78 2.61 -8.55
N ALA A 135 -1.79 1.96 -9.72
CA ALA A 135 -3.02 1.57 -10.39
C ALA A 135 -3.84 0.59 -9.54
N LEU A 136 -3.20 -0.46 -9.02
CA LEU A 136 -3.84 -1.47 -8.17
C LEU A 136 -4.48 -0.84 -6.94
N GLY A 137 -3.74 -0.01 -6.19
CA GLY A 137 -4.28 0.62 -4.99
C GLY A 137 -5.31 1.70 -5.27
N THR A 138 -5.21 2.39 -6.41
CA THR A 138 -6.26 3.32 -6.87
C THR A 138 -7.56 2.59 -7.20
N ILE A 139 -7.51 1.42 -7.84
CA ILE A 139 -8.70 0.61 -8.10
C ILE A 139 -9.39 0.21 -6.78
N VAL A 140 -8.60 -0.17 -5.78
CA VAL A 140 -9.10 -0.54 -4.44
C VAL A 140 -9.78 0.64 -3.77
N SER A 141 -9.09 1.78 -3.66
CA SER A 141 -9.62 2.97 -2.99
C SER A 141 -10.79 3.59 -3.74
N ALA A 142 -10.69 3.74 -5.05
CA ALA A 142 -11.77 4.29 -5.89
C ALA A 142 -13.00 3.38 -5.88
N GLY A 143 -12.83 2.07 -6.02
CA GLY A 143 -13.93 1.11 -5.97
C GLY A 143 -14.61 1.09 -4.61
N PHE A 144 -13.83 1.12 -3.52
CA PHE A 144 -14.39 1.21 -2.17
C PHE A 144 -15.21 2.49 -1.98
N LEU A 145 -14.65 3.64 -2.38
CA LEU A 145 -15.33 4.93 -2.31
C LEU A 145 -16.57 4.95 -3.20
N TRP A 146 -16.51 4.42 -4.43
CA TRP A 146 -17.66 4.36 -5.32
C TRP A 146 -18.84 3.64 -4.66
N CYS A 147 -18.60 2.44 -4.12
CA CYS A 147 -19.63 1.60 -3.50
C CYS A 147 -20.14 2.14 -2.16
N HIS A 148 -19.30 2.80 -1.36
CA HIS A 148 -19.61 3.15 0.03
C HIS A 148 -19.63 4.65 0.33
N SER A 149 -19.45 5.49 -0.71
CA SER A 149 -19.38 6.94 -0.57
C SER A 149 -20.61 7.57 0.09
N ARG A 150 -21.76 6.90 -0.02
CA ARG A 150 -23.05 7.33 0.54
C ARG A 150 -23.47 6.54 1.79
N LEU A 151 -22.87 5.37 2.02
CA LEU A 151 -23.25 4.44 3.09
C LEU A 151 -22.41 4.62 4.35
N VAL A 152 -21.12 4.91 4.19
CA VAL A 152 -20.22 5.13 5.32
C VAL A 152 -20.24 6.60 5.69
N SER A 153 -20.92 6.85 6.81
CA SER A 153 -21.07 8.17 7.38
C SER A 153 -20.71 8.13 8.86
N LEU A 154 -19.55 8.68 9.20
CA LEU A 154 -19.13 8.79 10.59
C LEU A 154 -19.85 9.99 11.23
N PRO A 155 -20.52 9.79 12.39
CA PRO A 155 -21.05 10.89 13.18
C PRO A 155 -19.94 11.89 13.53
N ARG A 156 -20.26 13.18 13.56
CA ARG A 156 -19.33 14.21 14.04
C ARG A 156 -18.77 13.83 15.41
N GLY A 157 -17.45 13.88 15.56
CA GLY A 157 -16.74 13.58 16.81
C GLY A 157 -16.10 12.20 16.79
N ARG A 158 -16.64 11.27 16.01
CA ARG A 158 -16.10 9.92 15.87
C ARG A 158 -14.80 9.89 15.06
N GLN A 159 -14.51 10.91 14.24
CA GLN A 159 -13.24 10.97 13.51
C GLN A 159 -12.00 11.19 14.42
N TRP A 160 -12.15 11.84 15.58
CA TRP A 160 -11.02 12.17 16.46
C TRP A 160 -10.29 10.96 17.06
N PRO A 161 -10.97 9.95 17.64
CA PRO A 161 -10.30 8.74 18.10
C PRO A 161 -9.62 7.96 16.96
N LEU A 162 -10.18 7.95 15.75
CA LEU A 162 -9.53 7.35 14.58
C LEU A 162 -8.22 8.08 14.24
N ILE A 163 -8.26 9.41 14.16
CA ILE A 163 -7.08 10.25 13.89
C ILE A 163 -6.03 10.05 15.00
N ALA A 164 -6.45 10.07 16.26
CA ALA A 164 -5.56 9.86 17.40
C ALA A 164 -4.88 8.48 17.36
N MET A 165 -5.62 7.42 17.00
CA MET A 165 -5.06 6.07 16.89
C MET A 165 -4.09 5.95 15.70
N VAL A 166 -4.38 6.58 14.56
CA VAL A 166 -3.44 6.64 13.43
C VAL A 166 -2.16 7.38 13.81
N LEU A 167 -2.28 8.51 14.50
CA LEU A 167 -1.12 9.27 15.00
C LEU A 167 -0.32 8.47 16.02
N LEU A 168 -0.99 7.72 16.90
CA LEU A 168 -0.34 6.82 17.86
C LEU A 168 0.42 5.71 17.14
N ILE A 169 -0.19 5.05 16.14
CA ILE A 169 0.48 4.03 15.32
C ILE A 169 1.68 4.64 14.60
N ALA A 170 1.54 5.85 14.04
CA ALA A 170 2.63 6.56 13.38
C ALA A 170 3.78 6.86 14.35
N LEU A 171 3.49 7.24 15.60
CA LEU A 171 4.49 7.53 16.62
C LEU A 171 5.19 6.27 17.14
N LEU A 172 4.44 5.19 17.37
CA LEU A 172 4.98 3.92 17.89
C LEU A 172 5.82 3.16 16.87
N LEU A 173 5.54 3.32 15.58
CA LEU A 173 6.22 2.62 14.49
C LEU A 173 7.28 3.48 13.79
N GLN A 174 7.46 4.73 14.19
CA GLN A 174 8.56 5.57 13.73
C GLN A 174 9.91 4.93 14.06
N GLY A 175 10.72 4.66 13.04
CA GLY A 175 12.11 4.24 13.19
C GLY A 175 12.36 2.74 13.37
N ARG A 176 11.33 1.88 13.24
CA ARG A 176 11.54 0.42 13.18
C ARG A 176 11.44 -0.06 11.72
N PRO A 177 12.53 -0.53 11.09
CA PRO A 177 12.44 -1.14 9.77
C PRO A 177 11.51 -2.36 9.86
N ALA A 178 10.50 -2.42 8.98
CA ALA A 178 9.56 -3.54 8.97
C ALA A 178 10.29 -4.85 8.59
N PRO A 179 10.21 -5.92 9.41
CA PRO A 179 10.87 -7.21 9.16
C PRO A 179 10.22 -8.01 8.01
N THR A 180 9.40 -7.36 7.19
CA THR A 180 8.65 -7.97 6.09
C THR A 180 9.51 -8.34 4.89
N GLN A 181 10.64 -7.67 4.65
CA GLN A 181 11.56 -8.06 3.57
C GLN A 181 12.28 -9.38 3.90
N ASP A 182 12.85 -9.49 5.10
CA ASP A 182 13.56 -10.69 5.55
C ASP A 182 12.63 -11.92 5.59
N ALA A 183 11.39 -11.73 6.05
CA ALA A 183 10.39 -12.79 6.07
C ALA A 183 10.00 -13.26 4.65
N LEU A 184 9.88 -12.32 3.69
CA LEU A 184 9.57 -12.65 2.30
C LEU A 184 10.74 -13.39 1.63
N GLU A 185 11.99 -13.02 1.91
CA GLU A 185 13.18 -13.69 1.38
C GLU A 185 13.30 -15.14 1.89
N VAL A 186 13.04 -15.37 3.18
CA VAL A 186 13.05 -16.71 3.78
C VAL A 186 11.94 -17.59 3.23
N ILE A 187 10.72 -17.04 3.07
CA ILE A 187 9.58 -17.78 2.50
C ILE A 187 9.83 -18.10 1.02
N ALA A 188 10.34 -17.14 0.24
CA ALA A 188 10.65 -17.34 -1.17
C ALA A 188 11.74 -18.40 -1.38
N ALA A 189 12.83 -18.37 -0.60
CA ALA A 189 13.90 -19.37 -0.65
C ALA A 189 13.37 -20.78 -0.31
N LYS A 190 12.50 -20.90 0.71
CA LYS A 190 11.87 -22.17 1.08
C LYS A 190 10.89 -22.69 0.04
N LEU A 191 10.04 -21.84 -0.54
CA LEU A 191 9.03 -22.29 -1.52
C LEU A 191 9.66 -22.67 -2.87
N ALA A 192 10.71 -21.97 -3.29
CA ALA A 192 11.35 -22.19 -4.57
C ALA A 192 12.38 -23.34 -4.55
N ASN A 193 12.63 -23.94 -3.38
CA ASN A 193 13.68 -24.94 -3.16
C ASN A 193 15.04 -24.49 -3.72
N ARG A 194 15.39 -23.22 -3.51
CA ARG A 194 16.62 -22.57 -4.01
C ARG A 194 17.41 -21.99 -2.83
N GLU A 195 18.74 -22.09 -2.89
CA GLU A 195 19.64 -21.57 -1.85
C GLU A 195 19.61 -20.04 -1.72
N ARG A 196 19.20 -19.32 -2.78
CA ARG A 196 19.05 -17.85 -2.79
C ARG A 196 17.87 -17.40 -3.67
N PRO A 197 17.15 -16.32 -3.30
CA PRO A 197 16.06 -15.77 -4.09
C PRO A 197 16.54 -15.22 -5.44
N TYR A 198 15.74 -15.35 -6.49
CA TYR A 198 16.07 -14.83 -7.83
C TYR A 198 16.08 -13.30 -7.82
N THR A 199 17.19 -12.70 -8.22
CA THR A 199 17.41 -11.25 -8.10
C THR A 199 17.23 -10.52 -9.43
N ARG A 200 17.04 -9.20 -9.35
CA ARG A 200 16.98 -8.33 -10.52
C ARG A 200 18.24 -8.38 -11.39
N HIS A 201 19.40 -8.61 -10.78
CA HIS A 201 20.66 -8.80 -11.51
C HIS A 201 20.63 -10.06 -12.38
N ASP A 202 20.08 -11.16 -11.87
CA ASP A 202 19.95 -12.41 -12.64
C ASP A 202 19.03 -12.26 -13.86
N MET A 203 17.97 -11.48 -13.72
CA MET A 203 17.01 -11.17 -14.78
C MET A 203 17.60 -10.30 -15.89
N LEU A 204 18.36 -9.27 -15.51
CA LEU A 204 19.03 -8.37 -16.46
C LEU A 204 20.21 -9.07 -17.15
N ALA A 205 20.92 -9.96 -16.45
CA ALA A 205 22.01 -10.75 -17.03
C ALA A 205 21.52 -11.79 -18.06
N ASN A 206 20.31 -12.33 -17.91
CA ASN A 206 19.71 -13.31 -18.82
C ASN A 206 18.89 -12.69 -19.97
N SER A 207 18.83 -11.36 -20.08
CA SER A 207 18.13 -10.71 -21.18
C SER A 207 19.02 -10.58 -22.41
N PRO A 208 18.50 -10.81 -23.64
CA PRO A 208 19.28 -10.80 -24.88
C PRO A 208 19.80 -9.41 -25.31
N ALA A 209 19.80 -8.43 -24.40
CA ALA A 209 20.25 -7.06 -24.60
C ALA A 209 21.57 -6.73 -23.87
N SER A 210 22.24 -7.70 -23.25
CA SER A 210 23.60 -7.51 -22.73
C SER A 210 24.60 -7.52 -23.90
N PRO A 211 25.38 -6.44 -24.14
CA PRO A 211 26.56 -6.54 -24.97
C PRO A 211 27.58 -7.40 -24.21
N GLY A 212 28.11 -8.42 -24.89
CA GLY A 212 29.23 -9.23 -24.41
C GLY A 212 30.52 -8.44 -24.24
#